data_AF-A0A117KBS3-F1
#
_entry.id   AF-A0A117KBS3-F1
#
_cell.length_a   1.000
_cell.length_b   1.000
_cell.length_c   1.000
_cell.angle_alpha   90.00
_cell.angle_beta   90.00
_cell.angle_gamma   90.00
#
_symmetry.space_group_name_H-M   'P 1'
#
loop_
_entity.id
_entity.type
_entity.pdbx_description
1 polymer ?
#
loop_
_entity_poly.entity_id
_entity_poly.type
_entity_poly.pdbx_seq_one_letter_code
_entity_poly.pdbx_strand_id
1 'polypeptide(L)'
;MPITNKDYFQSRLKRLSITMSDEDLEVFFVSKQITGSSDLVKPDDMDKAFMEIVLELLITPDISEDDYSIKYDRKALESWYGMECSRLGIENLLNKGKVQVKDISSLA
;
A
#
# COMPACT_ATOMS: atom_id res chain seq x y z
N MET A 1 -9.73 -13.01 22.40
CA MET A 1 -8.65 -12.01 22.39
C MET A 1 -9.07 -10.90 21.45
N PRO A 2 -8.82 -9.62 21.78
CA PRO A 2 -8.96 -8.52 20.85
C PRO A 2 -8.03 -8.73 19.63
N ILE A 3 -8.43 -8.21 18.47
CA ILE A 3 -7.59 -8.19 17.26
C ILE A 3 -6.57 -7.07 17.44
N THR A 4 -5.30 -7.35 17.20
CA THR A 4 -4.23 -6.34 17.28
C THR A 4 -4.02 -5.61 15.96
N ASN A 5 -3.30 -4.49 15.98
CA ASN A 5 -2.88 -3.81 14.74
C ASN A 5 -2.02 -4.72 13.86
N LYS A 6 -1.16 -5.56 14.46
CA LYS A 6 -0.35 -6.54 13.72
C LYS A 6 -1.22 -7.58 13.03
N ASP A 7 -2.19 -8.16 13.73
CA ASP A 7 -3.14 -9.11 13.16
C ASP A 7 -3.92 -8.50 11.98
N TYR A 8 -4.29 -7.22 12.12
CA TYR A 8 -4.99 -6.47 11.08
C TYR A 8 -4.14 -6.35 9.81
N PHE A 9 -2.90 -5.87 9.93
CA PHE A 9 -1.98 -5.72 8.79
C PHE A 9 -1.66 -7.06 8.12
N GLN A 10 -1.33 -8.09 8.90
CA GLN A 10 -1.07 -9.43 8.36
C GLN A 10 -2.28 -9.98 7.61
N SER A 11 -3.50 -9.73 8.10
CA SER A 11 -4.73 -10.11 7.40
C SER A 11 -4.93 -9.35 6.08
N ARG A 12 -4.53 -8.07 6.00
CA ARG A 12 -4.61 -7.27 4.77
C ARG A 12 -3.56 -7.71 3.74
N LEU A 13 -2.31 -7.90 4.18
CA LEU A 13 -1.23 -8.44 3.35
C LEU A 13 -1.62 -9.77 2.71
N LYS A 14 -2.14 -10.71 3.53
CA LYS A 14 -2.60 -12.01 3.06
C LYS A 14 -3.72 -11.93 2.02
N ARG A 15 -4.66 -10.99 2.18
CA ARG A 15 -5.74 -10.77 1.20
C ARG A 15 -5.24 -10.30 -0.16
N LEU A 16 -4.14 -9.54 -0.17
CA LEU A 16 -3.50 -9.07 -1.39
C LEU A 16 -2.40 -10.01 -1.89
N SER A 17 -2.22 -11.18 -1.24
CA SER A 17 -1.13 -12.12 -1.53
C SER A 17 0.25 -11.47 -1.48
N ILE A 18 0.43 -10.49 -0.59
CA ILE A 18 1.70 -9.82 -0.34
C ILE A 18 2.43 -10.58 0.77
N THR A 19 3.67 -10.96 0.50
CA THR A 19 4.59 -11.52 1.50
C THR A 19 5.45 -10.40 2.06
N MET A 20 5.44 -10.24 3.38
CA MET A 20 6.30 -9.32 4.13
C MET A 20 6.74 -10.05 5.40
N SER A 21 8.01 -9.90 5.79
CA SER A 21 8.50 -10.50 7.02
C SER A 21 7.91 -9.80 8.24
N ASP A 22 7.90 -10.49 9.38
CA ASP A 22 7.44 -9.88 10.64
C ASP A 22 8.37 -8.73 11.07
N GLU A 23 9.66 -8.84 10.75
CA GLU A 23 10.66 -7.82 10.99
C GLU A 23 10.41 -6.56 10.17
N ASP A 24 10.13 -6.69 8.87
CA ASP A 24 9.83 -5.55 7.99
C ASP A 24 8.54 -4.84 8.43
N LEU A 25 7.52 -5.62 8.83
CA LEU A 25 6.28 -5.07 9.35
C LEU A 25 6.50 -4.31 10.67
N GLU A 26 7.37 -4.80 11.55
CA GLU A 26 7.73 -4.11 12.79
C GLU A 26 8.51 -2.82 12.51
N VAL A 27 9.46 -2.84 11.57
CA VAL A 27 10.17 -1.63 11.11
C VAL A 27 9.18 -0.59 10.59
N PHE A 28 8.22 -1.01 9.77
CA PHE A 28 7.15 -0.15 9.29
C PHE A 28 6.35 0.45 10.46
N PHE A 29 5.92 -0.36 11.42
CA PHE A 29 5.19 0.11 12.60
C PHE A 29 5.98 1.11 13.43
N VAL A 30 7.26 0.87 13.67
CA VAL A 30 8.15 1.81 14.37
C VAL A 30 8.24 3.14 13.61
N SER A 31 8.37 3.12 12.28
CA SER A 31 8.43 4.34 11.47
C SER A 31 7.16 5.19 11.56
N LYS A 32 6.01 4.56 11.84
CA LYS A 32 4.69 5.17 11.96
C LYS A 32 4.25 5.42 13.40
N GLN A 33 5.09 5.10 14.38
CA GLN A 33 4.75 5.16 15.81
C GLN A 33 3.50 4.32 16.15
N ILE A 34 3.32 3.20 15.44
CA ILE A 34 2.24 2.24 15.67
C ILE A 34 2.75 1.15 16.62
N THR A 35 2.00 0.84 17.67
CA THR A 35 2.28 -0.32 18.51
C THR A 35 1.54 -1.54 17.96
N GLY A 36 2.27 -2.47 17.35
CA GLY A 36 1.70 -3.65 16.68
C GLY A 36 0.86 -4.55 17.60
N SER A 37 1.27 -4.70 18.87
CA SER A 37 0.59 -5.52 19.87
C SER A 37 -0.62 -4.86 20.53
N SER A 38 -0.89 -3.58 20.25
CA SER A 38 -2.06 -2.90 20.80
C SER A 38 -3.34 -3.31 20.08
N ASP A 39 -4.45 -3.27 20.81
CA ASP A 39 -5.78 -3.55 20.28
C ASP A 39 -6.11 -2.61 19.13
N LEU A 40 -6.80 -3.15 18.12
CA LEU A 40 -7.29 -2.39 16.98
C LEU A 40 -8.42 -1.46 17.42
N VAL A 41 -8.10 -0.19 17.67
CA VAL A 41 -9.08 0.84 18.07
C VAL A 41 -9.59 1.65 16.87
N LYS A 42 -8.74 1.88 15.86
CA LYS A 42 -9.04 2.75 14.71
C LYS A 42 -8.69 2.08 13.38
N PRO A 43 -9.59 1.23 12.85
CA PRO A 43 -9.36 0.54 11.58
C PRO A 43 -9.08 1.46 10.39
N ASP A 44 -9.74 2.62 10.32
CA ASP A 44 -9.55 3.57 9.21
C ASP A 44 -8.15 4.22 9.21
N ASP A 45 -7.58 4.46 10.39
CA ASP A 45 -6.22 5.00 10.50
C ASP A 45 -5.19 3.91 10.13
N MET A 46 -5.47 2.66 10.50
CA MET A 46 -4.66 1.51 10.07
C MET A 46 -4.77 1.27 8.57
N ASP A 47 -5.94 1.46 7.96
CA ASP A 47 -6.11 1.39 6.52
C ASP A 47 -5.27 2.45 5.80
N LYS A 48 -5.27 3.69 6.28
CA LYS A 48 -4.44 4.76 5.71
C LYS A 48 -2.95 4.44 5.81
N ALA A 49 -2.50 3.93 6.96
CA ALA A 49 -1.11 3.48 7.12
C ALA A 49 -0.80 2.30 6.18
N PHE A 50 -1.71 1.34 6.02
CA PHE A 50 -1.54 0.21 5.11
C PHE A 50 -1.37 0.64 3.65
N MET A 51 -2.02 1.74 3.23
CA MET A 51 -1.85 2.29 1.88
C MET A 51 -0.40 2.69 1.59
N GLU A 52 0.37 3.10 2.60
CA GLU A 52 1.78 3.46 2.43
C GLU A 52 2.66 2.24 2.11
N ILE A 53 2.41 1.10 2.76
CA ILE A 53 3.09 -0.17 2.40
C ILE A 53 2.84 -0.52 0.94
N VAL A 54 1.58 -0.37 0.49
CA VAL A 54 1.22 -0.71 -0.90
C VAL A 54 1.89 0.24 -1.90
N LEU A 55 2.04 1.53 -1.57
CA LEU A 55 2.82 2.46 -2.38
C LEU A 55 4.29 2.04 -2.51
N GLU A 56 4.94 1.71 -1.39
CA GLU A 56 6.34 1.30 -1.37
C GLU A 56 6.57 0.06 -2.24
N LEU A 57 5.66 -0.91 -2.16
CA LEU A 57 5.67 -2.10 -3.02
C LEU A 57 5.53 -1.73 -4.49
N LEU A 58 4.57 -0.89 -4.85
CA LEU A 58 4.34 -0.46 -6.23
C LEU A 58 5.49 0.38 -6.83
N ILE A 59 6.28 1.06 -6.01
CA ILE A 59 7.44 1.84 -6.45
C ILE A 59 8.68 0.96 -6.59
N THR A 60 8.77 -0.13 -5.82
CA THR A 60 9.91 -1.05 -5.87
C THR A 60 9.98 -1.69 -7.27
N PRO A 61 11.13 -1.59 -7.97
CA PRO A 61 11.28 -2.22 -9.29
C PRO A 61 11.14 -3.73 -9.19
N ASP A 62 10.64 -4.37 -10.25
CA ASP A 62 10.62 -5.84 -10.33
C ASP A 62 12.06 -6.36 -10.28
N ILE A 63 12.48 -6.89 -9.13
CA ILE A 63 13.78 -7.55 -8.99
C ILE A 63 13.56 -9.02 -9.31
N SER A 64 14.04 -9.46 -10.48
CA SER A 64 14.16 -10.88 -10.82
C SER A 64 15.61 -11.30 -10.61
N GLU A 65 15.90 -11.98 -9.50
CA GLU A 65 17.17 -12.70 -9.33
C GLU A 65 16.88 -14.21 -9.26
N ASP A 66 17.47 -14.91 -10.24
CA ASP A 66 17.72 -16.36 -10.47
C ASP A 66 16.64 -17.42 -10.15
N ASP A 67 15.75 -17.24 -9.17
CA ASP A 67 14.65 -18.18 -8.88
C ASP A 67 13.51 -17.56 -8.04
N TYR A 68 13.61 -16.28 -7.66
CA TYR A 68 12.60 -15.57 -6.87
C TYR A 68 11.94 -14.47 -7.72
N SER A 69 10.65 -14.62 -8.01
CA SER A 69 9.86 -13.61 -8.71
C SER A 69 8.63 -13.31 -7.86
N ILE A 70 8.64 -12.17 -7.17
CA ILE A 70 7.44 -11.65 -6.51
C ILE A 70 6.54 -11.07 -7.60
N LYS A 71 5.70 -11.92 -8.19
CA LYS A 71 4.70 -11.52 -9.20
C LYS A 71 3.40 -11.14 -8.51
N TYR A 72 3.32 -9.96 -7.91
CA TYR A 72 2.00 -9.37 -7.67
C TYR A 72 1.47 -8.82 -9.00
N ASP A 73 0.17 -8.96 -9.26
CA ASP A 73 -0.45 -8.30 -10.41
C ASP A 73 -0.47 -6.79 -10.14
N ARG A 74 0.57 -6.11 -10.63
CA ARG A 74 0.76 -4.67 -10.46
C ARG A 74 -0.47 -3.88 -10.91
N LYS A 75 -1.12 -4.25 -12.02
CA LYS A 75 -2.31 -3.54 -12.51
C LYS A 75 -3.51 -3.72 -11.57
N ALA A 76 -3.70 -4.93 -11.06
CA ALA A 76 -4.73 -5.20 -10.07
C ALA A 76 -4.46 -4.43 -8.77
N LEU A 77 -3.21 -4.38 -8.31
CA LEU A 77 -2.81 -3.67 -7.10
C LEU A 77 -2.92 -2.14 -7.24
N GLU A 78 -2.54 -1.57 -8.39
CA GLU A 78 -2.74 -0.15 -8.72
C GLU A 78 -4.24 0.22 -8.75
N SER A 79 -5.07 -0.65 -9.34
CA SER A 79 -6.52 -0.45 -9.40
C SER A 79 -7.15 -0.52 -8.01
N TRP A 80 -6.77 -1.55 -7.23
CA TRP A 80 -7.18 -1.70 -5.84
C TRP A 80 -6.78 -0.48 -5.00
N TYR A 81 -5.53 -0.02 -5.15
CA TYR A 81 -5.01 1.14 -4.45
C TYR A 81 -5.84 2.40 -4.75
N GLY A 82 -6.15 2.65 -6.03
CA GLY A 82 -6.97 3.80 -6.41
C GLY A 82 -8.40 3.77 -5.88
N MET A 83 -9.03 2.59 -5.87
CA MET A 83 -10.35 2.40 -5.25
C MET A 83 -10.31 2.67 -3.75
N GLU A 84 -9.28 2.17 -3.07
CA GLU A 84 -9.14 2.29 -1.62
C GLU A 84 -8.82 3.73 -1.20
N CYS A 85 -8.01 4.47 -1.97
CA CYS A 85 -7.84 5.91 -1.76
C CYS A 85 -9.17 6.66 -1.83
N SER A 86 -10.02 6.31 -2.80
CA SER A 86 -11.35 6.92 -2.98
C SER A 86 -12.27 6.59 -1.80
N ARG A 87 -12.25 5.33 -1.33
CA ARG A 87 -13.04 4.87 -0.17
C ARG A 87 -12.64 5.59 1.12
N LEU A 88 -11.33 5.78 1.33
CA LEU A 88 -10.76 6.41 2.52
C LEU A 88 -10.75 7.94 2.47
N GLY A 89 -11.08 8.54 1.32
CA GLY A 89 -11.04 9.99 1.12
C GLY A 89 -9.61 10.57 1.15
N ILE A 90 -8.61 9.77 0.76
CA ILE A 90 -7.20 10.19 0.70
C ILE A 90 -6.74 10.38 -0.75
N GLU A 91 -5.71 11.20 -0.95
CA GLU A 91 -5.16 11.47 -2.28
C GLU A 91 -4.52 10.20 -2.89
N ASN A 92 -4.84 9.90 -4.15
CA ASN A 92 -4.16 8.84 -4.90
C ASN A 92 -2.82 9.36 -5.45
N LEU A 93 -1.74 9.06 -4.72
CA LEU A 93 -0.38 9.51 -5.05
C LEU A 93 0.20 8.87 -6.32
N LEU A 94 -0.30 7.73 -6.80
CA LEU A 94 0.17 7.13 -8.06
C LEU A 94 -0.16 7.98 -9.30
N ASN A 95 -1.19 8.83 -9.20
CA ASN A 95 -1.59 9.73 -10.28
C ASN A 95 -0.91 11.11 -10.18
N LYS A 96 -0.19 11.39 -9.08
CA LYS A 96 0.49 12.65 -8.80
C LYS A 96 1.80 12.70 -9.59
N GLY A 97 1.69 13.05 -10.87
CA GLY A 97 2.84 13.07 -11.80
C GLY A 97 2.47 12.73 -13.24
N LYS A 98 1.27 12.21 -13.50
CA LYS A 98 0.68 12.21 -14.84
C LYS A 98 0.34 13.66 -15.20
N VAL A 99 1.34 14.41 -15.64
CA VAL A 99 1.14 15.68 -16.35
C VAL A 99 0.14 15.35 -17.46
N GLN A 100 -1.10 15.80 -17.30
CA GLN A 100 -2.02 15.89 -18.42
C GLN A 100 -1.36 16.90 -19.36
N VAL A 101 -0.62 16.41 -20.36
CA VAL A 101 -0.24 17.24 -21.50
C VAL A 101 -1.56 17.61 -22.15
N LYS A 102 -2.10 18.77 -21.77
CA LYS A 102 -3.19 19.38 -22.51
C LYS A 102 -2.58 19.79 -23.84
N ASP A 103 -2.97 19.09 -24.89
CA ASP A 103 -2.61 19.46 -26.24
C ASP A 103 -3.19 20.85 -26.53
N ILE A 104 -2.32 21.86 -26.63
CA ILE A 104 -2.67 23.26 -26.91
C ILE A 104 -2.58 23.57 -28.42
N SER A 105 -2.46 22.53 -29.26
CA SER A 105 -2.38 22.67 -30.73
C SER A 105 -3.63 23.27 -31.39
N SER A 106 -4.69 23.57 -30.62
CA SER A 106 -5.90 24.23 -31.12
C SER A 106 -5.97 25.74 -30.84
N LEU A 107 -4.91 26.40 -30.35
CA LEU A 107 -4.88 27.85 -30.09
C LEU A 107 -4.00 28.65 -31.08
N ALA A 108 -3.70 28.11 -32.25
CA ALA A 108 -2.96 28.81 -33.32
C ALA A 108 -3.91 29.50 -34.32
#